data_AF-A0A4R6U323-F1
#
_entry.id   AF-A0A4R6U323-F1
#
_cell.length_a   1.000
_cell.length_b   1.000
_cell.length_c   1.000
_cell.angle_alpha   90.00
_cell.angle_beta   90.00
_cell.angle_gamma   90.00
#
_symmetry.space_group_name_H-M   'P 1'
#
loop_
_entity.id
_entity.type
_entity.pdbx_description
1 polymer ?
#
loop_
_entity_poly.entity_id
_entity_poly.type
_entity_poly.pdbx_seq_one_letter_code
_entity_poly.pdbx_strand_id
1 'polypeptide(L)'
;MGSESLAIRQIPALLKQAQAENLVRDVLADLMEYGTSDRIQAHINELLATMSCHGAIRANRQLTLPEMNALLRDMEITERSGQCNHGRPTWTQLNLDELDKLFLRGR
;
A
#
# COMPACT_ATOMS: atom_id res chain seq x y z
N MET A 1 -25.80 17.15 25.69
CA MET A 1 -24.34 17.11 25.51
C MET A 1 -23.77 18.30 26.23
N GLY A 2 -22.72 18.12 27.05
CA GLY A 2 -22.08 19.21 27.78
C GLY A 2 -21.08 19.98 26.89
N SER A 3 -20.55 21.08 27.41
CA SER A 3 -19.56 21.94 26.72
C SER A 3 -18.27 21.21 26.33
N GLU A 4 -17.94 20.11 27.00
CA GLU A 4 -16.73 19.29 26.76
C GLU A 4 -17.07 17.89 26.22
N SER A 5 -18.24 17.74 25.58
CA SER A 5 -18.69 16.45 25.02
C SER A 5 -18.68 16.46 23.50
N LEU A 6 -18.04 15.45 22.91
CA LEU A 6 -18.05 15.20 21.47
C LEU A 6 -18.78 13.89 21.16
N ALA A 7 -19.43 13.81 19.99
CA ALA A 7 -20.03 12.58 19.47
C ALA A 7 -19.42 12.22 18.12
N ILE A 8 -18.98 10.97 18.00
CA ILE A 8 -18.54 10.39 16.73
C ILE A 8 -19.79 9.89 16.00
N ARG A 9 -20.16 10.54 14.89
CA ARG A 9 -21.35 10.17 14.12
C ARG A 9 -21.07 9.12 13.04
N GLN A 10 -19.88 9.17 12.46
CA GLN A 10 -19.46 8.31 11.36
C GLN A 10 -17.94 8.07 11.45
N ILE A 11 -17.52 6.93 10.93
CA ILE A 11 -16.11 6.55 10.76
C ILE A 11 -15.93 5.93 9.37
N PRO A 12 -14.75 6.05 8.74
CA PRO A 12 -14.47 5.34 7.50
C PRO A 12 -14.72 3.84 7.67
N ALA A 13 -15.32 3.20 6.65
CA ALA A 13 -15.68 1.78 6.73
C ALA A 13 -14.48 0.87 7.03
N LEU A 14 -13.30 1.23 6.51
CA LEU A 14 -12.04 0.53 6.77
C LEU A 14 -11.62 0.59 8.26
N LEU A 15 -12.00 1.64 8.99
CA LEU A 15 -11.66 1.84 10.39
C LEU A 15 -12.73 1.33 11.36
N LYS A 16 -13.68 0.50 10.90
CA LYS A 16 -14.80 0.03 11.73
C LYS A 16 -14.36 -0.76 12.98
N GLN A 17 -13.19 -1.38 12.94
CA GLN A 17 -12.61 -2.12 14.06
C GLN A 17 -11.60 -1.30 14.89
N ALA A 18 -11.29 -0.07 14.46
CA ALA A 18 -10.39 0.80 15.20
C ALA A 18 -11.06 1.27 16.51
N GLN A 19 -10.25 1.54 17.54
CA GLN A 19 -10.71 2.20 18.76
C GLN A 19 -10.99 3.69 18.46
N ALA A 20 -12.16 3.96 17.89
CA ALA A 20 -12.51 5.26 17.31
C ALA A 20 -12.34 6.44 18.28
N GLU A 21 -12.66 6.24 19.56
CA GLU A 21 -12.47 7.27 20.58
C GLU A 21 -10.99 7.64 20.74
N ASN A 22 -10.10 6.65 20.88
CA ASN A 22 -8.68 6.89 21.05
C ASN A 22 -8.08 7.55 19.82
N LEU A 23 -8.45 7.09 18.62
CA LEU A 23 -8.00 7.71 17.37
C LEU A 23 -8.43 9.18 17.26
N VAL A 24 -9.67 9.50 17.64
CA VAL A 24 -10.15 10.89 17.62
C VAL A 24 -9.43 11.75 18.65
N ARG A 25 -9.18 11.22 19.86
CA ARG A 25 -8.41 11.94 20.90
C ARG A 25 -7.00 12.26 20.41
N ASP A 26 -6.34 11.29 19.81
CA ASP A 26 -5.00 11.44 19.25
C ASP A 26 -4.96 12.48 18.10
N VAL A 27 -5.95 12.46 17.21
CA VAL A 27 -6.08 13.46 16.14
C VAL A 27 -6.30 14.85 16.73
N LEU A 28 -7.15 15.00 17.74
CA LEU A 28 -7.37 16.28 18.41
C LEU A 28 -6.09 16.78 19.10
N ALA A 29 -5.31 15.90 19.72
CA ALA A 29 -4.03 16.24 20.32
C ALA A 29 -3.05 16.79 19.27
N ASP A 30 -2.87 16.08 18.15
CA ASP A 30 -2.00 16.54 17.06
C ASP A 30 -2.49 17.88 16.46
N LEU A 31 -3.81 18.06 16.31
CA LEU A 31 -4.38 19.32 15.81
C LEU A 31 -4.14 20.50 16.77
N MET A 32 -4.21 20.26 18.08
CA MET A 32 -3.92 21.28 19.08
C MET A 32 -2.44 21.67 19.12
N GLU A 33 -1.55 20.70 18.89
CA GLU A 33 -0.10 20.93 18.96
C GLU A 33 0.50 21.44 17.65
N TYR A 34 0.08 20.87 16.51
CA TYR A 34 0.70 21.10 15.20
C TYR A 34 -0.24 21.72 14.16
N GLY A 35 -1.55 21.81 14.45
CA GLY A 35 -2.56 22.33 13.50
C GLY A 35 -2.99 21.33 12.42
N THR A 36 -2.36 20.16 12.32
CA THR A 36 -2.64 19.11 11.34
C THR A 36 -2.45 17.72 11.96
N SER A 37 -3.10 16.69 11.42
CA SER A 37 -2.86 15.29 11.83
C SER A 37 -2.95 14.33 10.65
N ASP A 38 -1.99 13.43 10.54
CA ASP A 38 -1.94 12.37 9.52
C ASP A 38 -2.42 11.01 10.05
N ARG A 39 -2.86 10.92 11.32
CA ARG A 39 -3.14 9.64 11.99
C ARG A 39 -4.21 8.81 11.29
N ILE A 40 -5.27 9.45 10.82
CA ILE A 40 -6.35 8.77 10.09
C ILE A 40 -5.79 8.14 8.81
N GLN A 41 -5.01 8.91 8.05
CA GLN A 41 -4.41 8.44 6.80
C GLN A 41 -3.39 7.33 7.05
N ALA A 42 -2.55 7.47 8.08
CA ALA A 42 -1.57 6.46 8.48
C ALA A 42 -2.25 5.13 8.83
N HIS A 43 -3.33 5.16 9.61
CA HIS A 43 -4.04 3.95 10.02
C HIS A 43 -4.79 3.28 8.85
N ILE A 44 -5.35 4.07 7.93
CA ILE A 44 -5.91 3.54 6.68
C ILE A 44 -4.81 2.88 5.83
N ASN A 45 -3.66 3.53 5.67
CA ASN A 45 -2.54 3.00 4.89
C ASN A 45 -2.01 1.68 5.49
N GLU A 46 -1.95 1.56 6.82
CA GLU A 46 -1.54 0.33 7.51
C GLU A 46 -2.49 -0.85 7.22
N LEU A 47 -3.79 -0.61 7.27
CA LEU A 47 -4.80 -1.62 6.95
C LEU A 47 -4.72 -2.04 5.48
N LEU A 48 -4.64 -1.07 4.56
CA LEU A 48 -4.53 -1.33 3.13
C LEU A 48 -3.23 -2.08 2.80
N ALA A 49 -2.12 -1.74 3.44
CA ALA A 49 -0.85 -2.45 3.30
C ALA A 49 -1.00 -3.91 3.73
N THR A 50 -1.64 -4.18 4.86
CA THR A 50 -1.92 -5.55 5.33
C THR A 50 -2.79 -6.30 4.34
N MET A 51 -3.90 -5.71 3.88
CA MET A 51 -4.80 -6.31 2.90
C MET A 51 -4.08 -6.64 1.59
N SER A 52 -3.23 -5.74 1.10
CA SER A 52 -2.47 -5.94 -0.15
C SER A 52 -1.55 -7.17 -0.10
N CYS A 53 -0.90 -7.42 1.04
CA CYS A 53 -0.07 -8.62 1.27
C CYS A 53 -0.88 -9.92 1.28
N HIS A 54 -2.13 -9.87 1.73
CA HIS A 54 -3.01 -11.04 1.72
C HIS A 54 -3.57 -11.34 0.33
N GLY A 55 -3.93 -10.31 -0.44
CA GLY A 55 -4.46 -10.44 -1.80
C GLY A 55 -3.43 -10.68 -2.90
N ALA A 56 -2.14 -10.49 -2.60
CA ALA A 56 -1.07 -10.68 -3.58
C ALA A 56 -1.05 -12.11 -4.14
N ILE A 57 -0.76 -12.24 -5.45
CA ILE A 57 -0.47 -13.54 -6.06
C ILE A 57 0.78 -14.10 -5.40
N ARG A 58 0.65 -15.29 -4.79
CA ARG A 58 1.71 -15.92 -3.99
C ARG A 58 2.48 -16.96 -4.80
N ALA A 59 3.65 -17.32 -4.26
CA ALA A 59 4.44 -18.45 -4.74
C ALA A 59 3.56 -19.72 -4.85
N ASN A 60 3.85 -20.55 -5.85
CA ASN A 60 3.19 -21.83 -6.15
C ASN A 60 1.79 -21.76 -6.76
N ARG A 61 1.25 -20.58 -7.08
CA ARG A 61 0.11 -20.47 -8.00
C ARG A 61 0.63 -20.38 -9.43
N GLN A 62 0.35 -21.40 -10.25
CA GLN A 62 0.60 -21.31 -11.68
C GLN A 62 -0.40 -20.34 -12.30
N LEU A 63 0.11 -19.37 -13.06
CA LEU A 63 -0.69 -18.45 -13.84
C LEU A 63 -0.73 -18.91 -15.29
N THR A 64 -1.86 -18.71 -15.93
CA THR A 64 -1.99 -18.78 -17.38
C THR A 64 -1.38 -17.53 -18.02
N LEU A 65 -0.99 -17.58 -19.29
CA LEU A 65 -0.48 -16.40 -20.02
C LEU A 65 -1.45 -15.20 -19.98
N PRO A 66 -2.79 -15.37 -20.11
CA PRO A 66 -3.73 -14.27 -19.94
C PRO A 66 -3.68 -13.64 -18.55
N GLU A 67 -3.58 -14.43 -17.47
CA GLU A 67 -3.47 -13.90 -16.10
C GLU A 67 -2.15 -13.13 -15.90
N MET A 68 -1.04 -13.63 -16.46
CA MET A 68 0.24 -12.91 -16.41
C MET A 68 0.17 -11.57 -17.14
N ASN A 69 -0.39 -11.55 -18.36
CA ASN A 69 -0.53 -10.32 -19.13
C ASN A 69 -1.47 -9.32 -18.44
N ALA A 70 -2.56 -9.79 -17.84
CA ALA A 70 -3.46 -8.94 -17.06
C ALA A 70 -2.73 -8.28 -15.88
N LEU A 71 -1.95 -9.05 -15.12
CA LEU A 71 -1.12 -8.52 -14.03
C LEU A 71 -0.15 -7.44 -14.54
N LEU A 72 0.49 -7.67 -15.68
CA LEU A 72 1.41 -6.68 -16.27
C LEU A 72 0.68 -5.41 -16.71
N ARG A 73 -0.52 -5.51 -17.28
CA ARG A 73 -1.34 -4.32 -17.63
C ARG A 73 -1.77 -3.55 -16.38
N ASP A 74 -2.14 -4.25 -15.30
CA ASP A 74 -2.45 -3.63 -14.02
C ASP A 74 -1.23 -2.89 -13.45
N MET A 75 -0.03 -3.49 -13.54
CA MET A 75 1.22 -2.86 -13.12
C MET A 75 1.56 -1.60 -13.92
N GLU A 76 1.25 -1.54 -15.22
CA GLU A 76 1.54 -0.38 -16.06
C GLU A 76 0.71 0.85 -15.69
N ILE A 77 -0.53 0.65 -15.21
CA ILE A 77 -1.42 1.75 -14.80
C ILE A 77 -1.35 2.05 -13.30
N THR A 78 -0.72 1.18 -12.51
CA THR A 78 -0.56 1.36 -11.06
C THR A 78 0.63 2.27 -10.79
N GLU A 79 0.37 3.40 -10.13
CA GLU A 79 1.44 4.29 -9.67
C GLU A 79 2.42 3.52 -8.76
N ARG A 80 3.72 3.75 -8.93
CA ARG A 80 4.79 3.13 -8.11
C ARG A 80 4.80 1.59 -8.17
N SER A 81 4.27 0.99 -9.25
CA SER A 81 4.28 -0.46 -9.42
C SER A 81 5.66 -1.09 -9.37
N GLY A 82 6.73 -0.32 -9.62
CA GLY A 82 8.13 -0.76 -9.51
C GLY A 82 8.62 -1.06 -8.08
N GLN A 83 7.83 -0.75 -7.05
CA GLN A 83 8.20 -0.98 -5.66
C GLN A 83 7.04 -1.59 -4.87
N CYS A 84 7.31 -2.62 -4.06
CA CYS A 84 6.29 -3.14 -3.15
C CYS A 84 6.13 -2.23 -1.93
N ASN A 85 5.07 -2.45 -1.15
CA ASN A 85 4.81 -1.71 0.09
C ASN A 85 5.92 -1.82 1.17
N HIS A 86 6.89 -2.71 0.99
CA HIS A 86 8.07 -2.87 1.85
C HIS A 86 9.37 -2.36 1.21
N GLY A 87 9.29 -1.69 0.06
CA GLY A 87 10.44 -1.08 -0.58
C GLY A 87 11.21 -1.97 -1.58
N ARG A 88 10.84 -3.25 -1.74
CA ARG A 88 11.52 -4.16 -2.68
C ARG A 88 11.13 -3.87 -4.13
N PRO A 89 12.06 -3.97 -5.09
CA PRO A 89 11.72 -3.90 -6.50
C PRO A 89 10.79 -5.05 -6.89
N THR A 90 9.78 -4.77 -7.71
CA THR A 90 8.79 -5.77 -8.17
C THR A 90 9.14 -6.39 -9.52
N TRP A 91 10.02 -5.75 -10.29
CA TRP A 91 10.54 -6.25 -11.56
C TRP A 91 11.99 -5.81 -11.77
N THR A 92 12.66 -6.49 -12.68
CA THR A 92 13.97 -6.09 -13.20
C THR A 92 13.93 -6.23 -14.72
N GLN A 93 14.73 -5.43 -15.42
CA GLN A 93 14.87 -5.49 -16.86
C GLN A 93 16.31 -5.81 -17.20
N LEU A 94 16.49 -6.72 -18.17
CA LEU A 94 17.77 -7.00 -18.79
C LEU A 94 17.61 -6.72 -20.28
N ASN A 95 18.43 -5.82 -20.82
CA ASN A 95 18.49 -5.56 -22.26
C ASN A 95 19.35 -6.62 -22.97
N LEU A 96 19.37 -6.60 -24.31
CA LEU A 96 20.10 -7.59 -25.10
C LEU A 96 21.61 -7.56 -24.84
N ASP A 97 22.21 -6.37 -24.72
CA ASP A 97 23.66 -6.24 -24.45
C ASP A 97 24.03 -6.76 -23.05
N GLU A 98 23.16 -6.55 -22.06
CA GLU A 98 23.32 -7.08 -20.71
C GLU A 98 23.21 -8.61 -20.71
N LEU A 99 22.26 -9.17 -21.47
CA LEU A 99 22.15 -10.62 -21.66
C LEU A 99 23.39 -11.18 -22.34
N ASP A 100 23.91 -10.56 -23.41
CA ASP A 100 25.10 -11.03 -24.13
C ASP A 100 26.35 -11.07 -23.24
N LYS A 101 26.52 -10.05 -22.38
CA LYS A 101 27.60 -10.03 -21.38
C LYS A 101 27.55 -11.22 -20.42
N LEU A 102 26.37 -11.69 -20.03
CA LEU A 102 26.22 -12.87 -19.17
C LEU A 102 26.74 -14.14 -19.84
N PHE A 103 26.69 -14.20 -21.18
CA PHE A 103 27.20 -15.31 -21.98
C PHE A 103 28.60 -15.06 -22.55
N LEU A 104 29.27 -13.97 -22.16
CA LEU A 104 30.57 -13.54 -22.70
C LEU A 104 30.56 -13.35 -24.23
N ARG A 105 29.39 -13.07 -24.82
CA ARG A 105 29.25 -12.73 -26.25
C ARG A 105 29.58 -11.24 -26.42
N GLY A 106 30.31 -10.89 -27.48
CA GLY A 106 30.81 -9.51 -27.70
C GLY A 106 32.17 -9.21 -27.05
N ARG A 107 32.92 -10.25 -26.67
CA ARG A 107 34.38 -10.25 -26.73
C ARG A 107 34.84 -10.75 -28.10
#